data_AF-A0A951SFA2-F1
#
_entry.id   AF-A0A951SFA2-F1
#
_cell.length_a   1.000
_cell.length_b   1.000
_cell.length_c   1.000
_cell.angle_alpha   90.00
_cell.angle_beta   90.00
_cell.angle_gamma   90.00
#
_symmetry.space_group_name_H-M   'P 1'
#
loop_
_entity.id
_entity.type
_entity.pdbx_description
1 polymer ?
#
loop_
_entity_poly.entity_id
_entity_poly.type
_entity_poly.pdbx_seq_one_letter_code
_entity_poly.pdbx_strand_id
1 'polypeptide(L)'
;MRPLMNDMALKIRTLHPFFVRLYVVAFLLLPFIGRAQPDCTISCDHPMPVCKGTHLLFSANQATGCVYSWSINQSNSPSIAHQATINQTVILTVTDTVNQLSCTSQPFEIEIFPEVQILFEQMQLTCSNSDNDNGQTAMVRATATGQSGPYTYQWDVRPTQIAPGNPSLAIGLKAHQRYAIKVTDQNECITRDTFFTRAYPNPVIEVFSDPDTAFIQKPYVNFEYVNKSADSIQITGQYWEMGDESQRVELEKPMHTYTEVGDYKVVLTVYTNYGCDTVYFKDVKVMPIRLSIPNIITPNNDGINDVLVITEGPAEKPEEGLKAGSAMQEGGIRPLSAYYKKTALTIFNRQGRVVYESSDYNNDWGGKGLSDGVYFYVLKCEGFKSNDVYKGSITIFGSSN
;
A
#
# COMPACT_ATOMS: atom_id res chain seq x y z
N MET A 1 48.44 11.06 -62.87
CA MET A 1 48.45 12.21 -63.79
C MET A 1 47.13 12.97 -63.63
N ARG A 2 47.13 14.31 -63.65
CA ARG A 2 45.92 15.15 -63.73
C ARG A 2 45.99 15.96 -65.05
N PRO A 3 44.86 16.21 -65.75
CA PRO A 3 44.85 17.00 -66.99
C PRO A 3 44.90 18.52 -66.75
N LEU A 4 45.11 19.28 -67.83
CA LEU A 4 45.27 20.74 -67.87
C LEU A 4 43.94 21.48 -68.12
N MET A 5 43.91 22.79 -67.81
CA MET A 5 43.74 23.93 -68.75
C MET A 5 43.60 25.23 -67.93
N ASN A 6 44.36 26.31 -68.16
CA ASN A 6 44.19 27.38 -69.18
C ASN A 6 42.85 28.14 -69.02
N ASP A 7 42.74 29.48 -69.09
CA ASP A 7 43.67 30.59 -69.42
C ASP A 7 43.10 31.91 -68.77
N MET A 8 43.59 33.16 -68.85
CA MET A 8 44.59 33.83 -69.71
C MET A 8 45.26 35.05 -69.01
N ALA A 9 46.04 35.83 -69.76
CA ALA A 9 46.87 36.98 -69.33
C ALA A 9 46.15 38.28 -68.91
N LEU A 10 46.87 39.11 -68.13
CA LEU A 10 46.54 40.53 -67.85
C LEU A 10 47.56 41.47 -68.54
N LYS A 11 47.12 42.61 -69.10
CA LYS A 11 47.97 43.58 -69.83
C LYS A 11 48.34 44.80 -68.98
N ILE A 12 49.58 45.27 -69.15
CA ILE A 12 50.11 46.50 -68.54
C ILE A 12 49.86 47.71 -69.48
N ARG A 13 49.55 48.88 -68.90
CA ARG A 13 49.69 50.22 -69.50
C ARG A 13 50.23 51.21 -68.45
N THR A 14 50.82 52.31 -68.90
CA THR A 14 51.64 53.24 -68.11
C THR A 14 51.26 54.71 -68.33
N LEU A 15 51.87 55.61 -67.52
CA LEU A 15 51.76 57.10 -67.54
C LEU A 15 50.43 57.63 -66.95
N HIS A 16 50.34 58.81 -66.33
CA HIS A 16 51.26 59.98 -66.24
C HIS A 16 51.42 60.45 -64.77
N PRO A 17 52.48 61.21 -64.39
CA PRO A 17 52.62 61.80 -63.06
C PRO A 17 51.83 63.12 -62.90
N PHE A 18 51.34 63.40 -61.70
CA PHE A 18 50.73 64.67 -61.31
C PHE A 18 51.43 65.28 -60.09
N PHE A 19 51.80 66.56 -60.16
CA PHE A 19 52.32 67.31 -59.02
C PHE A 19 51.18 67.68 -58.05
N VAL A 20 51.34 67.34 -56.77
CA VAL A 20 50.50 67.84 -55.67
C VAL A 20 51.40 68.59 -54.68
N ARG A 21 50.96 69.78 -54.25
CA ARG A 21 51.74 70.64 -53.34
C ARG A 21 51.76 70.07 -51.93
N LEU A 22 52.96 69.96 -51.34
CA LEU A 22 53.13 69.56 -49.94
C LEU A 22 52.79 70.73 -49.00
N TYR A 23 51.62 70.71 -48.39
CA TYR A 23 51.30 71.60 -47.27
C TYR A 23 51.76 70.95 -45.96
N VAL A 24 52.82 71.48 -45.37
CA VAL A 24 53.28 71.08 -44.03
C VAL A 24 52.39 71.75 -42.98
N VAL A 25 51.30 71.07 -42.61
CA VAL A 25 50.49 71.45 -41.44
C VAL A 25 51.20 70.97 -40.18
N ALA A 26 51.80 71.90 -39.44
CA ALA A 26 52.41 71.61 -38.15
C ALA A 26 51.33 71.31 -37.11
N PHE A 27 50.98 70.02 -36.94
CA PHE A 27 50.14 69.58 -35.83
C PHE A 27 50.85 69.83 -34.50
N LEU A 28 50.33 70.78 -33.72
CA LEU A 28 50.68 70.93 -32.32
C LEU A 28 50.18 69.70 -31.56
N LEU A 29 51.08 68.76 -31.29
CA LEU A 29 50.87 67.65 -30.36
C LEU A 29 50.78 68.20 -28.93
N LEU A 30 49.60 68.74 -28.59
CA LEU A 30 49.18 68.89 -27.20
C LEU A 30 49.17 67.49 -26.56
N PRO A 31 49.94 67.25 -25.49
CA PRO A 31 49.89 65.97 -24.80
C PRO A 31 48.54 65.87 -24.07
N PHE A 32 47.58 65.18 -24.69
CA PHE A 32 46.40 64.71 -23.98
C PHE A 32 46.83 63.70 -22.93
N ILE A 33 47.08 64.17 -21.71
CA ILE A 33 47.18 63.33 -20.51
C ILE A 33 45.75 62.87 -20.18
N GLY A 34 45.22 61.97 -21.01
CA GLY A 34 44.03 61.22 -20.70
C GLY A 34 44.32 60.37 -19.47
N ARG A 35 43.76 60.73 -18.32
CA ARG A 35 43.78 59.85 -17.15
C ARG A 35 43.08 58.55 -17.53
N ALA A 36 43.77 57.42 -17.40
CA ALA A 36 43.15 56.12 -17.58
C ALA A 36 41.99 55.97 -16.59
N GLN A 37 40.83 55.52 -17.07
CA GLN A 37 39.73 55.12 -16.20
C GLN A 37 40.11 53.82 -15.47
N PRO A 38 39.58 53.55 -14.26
CA PRO A 38 39.77 52.27 -13.61
C PRO A 38 39.18 51.16 -14.47
N ASP A 39 39.79 49.97 -14.46
CA ASP A 39 39.25 48.82 -15.17
C ASP A 39 38.00 48.27 -14.47
N CYS A 40 36.90 48.12 -15.21
CA CYS A 40 35.64 47.54 -14.75
C CYS A 40 35.23 46.29 -15.53
N THR A 41 36.19 45.59 -16.14
CA THR A 41 35.98 44.29 -16.78
C THR A 41 35.57 43.24 -15.74
N ILE A 42 34.43 42.59 -15.96
CA ILE A 42 33.96 41.45 -15.16
C ILE A 42 34.57 40.16 -15.70
N SER A 43 35.14 39.34 -14.82
CA SER A 43 35.48 37.95 -15.07
C SER A 43 34.58 37.02 -14.25
N CYS A 44 34.26 35.86 -14.81
CA CYS A 44 33.44 34.81 -14.22
C CYS A 44 34.21 33.49 -14.30
N ASP A 45 34.13 32.66 -13.27
CA ASP A 45 34.83 31.37 -13.19
C ASP A 45 34.22 30.26 -14.07
N HIS A 46 32.95 30.42 -14.48
CA HIS A 46 32.24 29.51 -15.38
C HIS A 46 31.86 30.20 -16.71
N PRO A 47 31.89 29.48 -17.86
CA PRO A 47 31.21 29.91 -19.07
C PRO A 47 29.68 29.86 -18.88
N MET A 48 28.94 30.64 -19.67
CA MET A 48 27.48 30.59 -19.73
C MET A 48 27.02 29.80 -20.97
N PRO A 49 25.81 29.19 -20.96
CA PRO A 49 24.88 29.06 -19.83
C PRO A 49 25.35 28.05 -18.76
N VAL A 50 24.76 28.14 -17.55
CA VAL A 50 25.06 27.25 -16.41
C VAL A 50 23.82 26.54 -15.87
N CYS A 51 24.01 25.52 -15.04
CA CYS A 51 22.91 24.85 -14.35
C CYS A 51 22.30 25.74 -13.25
N LYS A 52 20.98 25.58 -13.05
CA LYS A 52 20.22 26.25 -11.96
C LYS A 52 20.78 25.84 -10.60
N GLY A 53 21.22 26.82 -9.81
CA GLY A 53 21.83 26.62 -8.49
C GLY A 53 23.36 26.54 -8.48
N THR A 54 24.04 26.63 -9.62
CA THR A 54 25.51 26.74 -9.69
C THR A 54 25.99 27.99 -8.94
N HIS A 55 27.10 27.85 -8.21
CA HIS A 55 27.76 28.96 -7.54
C HIS A 55 28.82 29.53 -8.47
N LEU A 56 28.69 30.82 -8.79
CA LEU A 56 29.59 31.59 -9.63
C LEU A 56 30.48 32.50 -8.76
N LEU A 57 31.75 32.62 -9.12
CA LEU A 57 32.67 33.61 -8.58
C LEU A 57 32.91 34.71 -9.62
N PHE A 58 32.30 35.87 -9.41
CA PHE A 58 32.61 37.07 -10.18
C PHE A 58 33.82 37.77 -9.58
N SER A 59 34.70 38.29 -10.44
CA SER A 59 35.88 39.05 -10.05
C SER A 59 36.17 40.19 -11.02
N ALA A 60 36.86 41.21 -10.52
CA ALA A 60 37.37 42.34 -11.28
C ALA A 60 38.81 42.66 -10.87
N ASN A 61 39.55 43.34 -11.74
CA ASN A 61 40.95 43.66 -11.49
C ASN A 61 41.11 44.54 -10.23
N GLN A 62 41.97 44.10 -9.31
CA GLN A 62 42.18 44.77 -8.02
C GLN A 62 43.08 46.00 -8.19
N ALA A 63 42.55 47.19 -7.87
CA ALA A 63 43.27 48.45 -7.94
C ALA A 63 43.25 49.19 -6.60
N THR A 64 44.40 49.70 -6.16
CA THR A 64 44.52 50.48 -4.92
C THR A 64 43.79 51.83 -5.05
N GLY A 65 42.98 52.18 -4.05
CA GLY A 65 42.16 53.41 -4.06
C GLY A 65 40.82 53.27 -4.78
N CYS A 66 40.52 52.12 -5.38
CA CYS A 66 39.23 51.86 -6.02
C CYS A 66 38.21 51.24 -5.05
N VAL A 67 36.94 51.63 -5.20
CA VAL A 67 35.77 51.04 -4.55
C VAL A 67 34.91 50.38 -5.62
N TYR A 68 34.43 49.17 -5.33
CA TYR A 68 33.62 48.34 -6.23
C TYR A 68 32.14 48.47 -5.83
N SER A 69 31.22 48.25 -6.78
CA SER A 69 29.78 48.22 -6.51
C SER A 69 29.10 47.31 -7.52
N TRP A 70 28.72 46.11 -7.08
CA TRP A 70 28.03 45.10 -7.90
C TRP A 70 26.51 45.25 -7.82
N SER A 71 25.81 45.18 -8.97
CA SER A 71 24.35 45.33 -9.05
C SER A 71 23.56 44.33 -8.20
N ILE A 72 24.09 43.13 -7.98
CA ILE A 72 23.41 42.03 -7.26
C ILE A 72 23.34 42.27 -5.74
N ASN A 73 24.42 42.77 -5.14
CA ASN A 73 24.59 42.76 -3.68
C ASN A 73 25.23 44.03 -3.08
N GLN A 74 25.54 45.03 -3.91
CA GLN A 74 26.17 46.30 -3.50
C GLN A 74 27.47 46.12 -2.70
N SER A 75 28.20 45.01 -2.93
CA SER A 75 29.45 44.72 -2.23
C SER A 75 30.59 45.62 -2.72
N ASN A 76 31.39 46.09 -1.76
CA ASN A 76 32.61 46.87 -2.01
C ASN A 76 33.85 45.99 -2.33
N SER A 77 33.67 44.67 -2.41
CA SER A 77 34.75 43.69 -2.68
C SER A 77 35.08 43.61 -4.19
N PRO A 78 36.36 43.44 -4.58
CA PRO A 78 36.75 43.17 -5.98
C PRO A 78 36.27 41.80 -6.50
N SER A 79 35.75 40.92 -5.63
CA SER A 79 35.11 39.66 -6.02
C SER A 79 33.87 39.36 -5.16
N ILE A 80 32.89 38.68 -5.77
CA ILE A 80 31.66 38.22 -5.11
C ILE A 80 31.29 36.80 -5.53
N ALA A 81 30.78 36.01 -4.59
CA ALA A 81 30.09 34.77 -4.88
C ALA A 81 28.59 35.04 -5.12
N HIS A 82 28.00 34.37 -6.10
CA HIS A 82 26.56 34.45 -6.39
C HIS A 82 26.02 33.09 -6.85
N GLN A 83 24.80 32.72 -6.44
CA GLN A 83 24.16 31.48 -6.88
C GLN A 83 23.18 31.77 -8.01
N ALA A 84 23.43 31.20 -9.20
CA ALA A 84 22.62 31.44 -10.39
C ALA A 84 21.25 30.74 -10.29
N THR A 85 20.19 31.48 -9.96
CA THR A 85 18.82 30.93 -9.79
C THR A 85 17.83 31.33 -10.90
N ILE A 86 18.09 32.45 -11.60
CA ILE A 86 17.31 32.96 -12.73
C ILE A 86 18.24 33.59 -13.78
N ASN A 87 17.76 33.74 -15.01
CA ASN A 87 18.46 34.57 -16.00
C ASN A 87 18.40 36.04 -15.56
N GLN A 88 19.55 36.71 -15.50
CA GLN A 88 19.67 38.11 -15.04
C GLN A 88 20.99 38.72 -15.53
N THR A 89 21.11 40.05 -15.45
CA THR A 89 22.35 40.74 -15.83
C THR A 89 23.11 41.31 -14.61
N VAL A 90 24.43 41.27 -14.69
CA VAL A 90 25.37 41.76 -13.68
C VAL A 90 26.08 42.99 -14.22
N ILE A 91 26.02 44.09 -13.47
CA ILE A 91 26.74 45.32 -13.78
C ILE A 91 27.66 45.63 -12.59
N LEU A 92 28.90 45.96 -12.89
CA LEU A 92 29.89 46.43 -11.93
C LEU A 92 30.17 47.91 -12.20
N THR A 93 30.14 48.74 -11.16
CA THR A 93 30.74 50.07 -11.19
C THR A 93 31.99 50.08 -10.30
N VAL A 94 33.11 50.53 -10.85
CA VAL A 94 34.38 50.75 -10.14
C VAL A 94 34.64 52.25 -10.06
N THR A 95 34.89 52.76 -8.86
CA THR A 95 35.14 54.20 -8.61
C THR A 95 36.51 54.38 -7.98
N ASP A 96 37.41 55.06 -8.69
CA ASP A 96 38.70 55.51 -8.19
C ASP A 96 38.48 56.75 -7.29
N THR A 97 38.69 56.57 -5.98
CA THR A 97 38.51 57.63 -4.97
C THR A 97 39.64 58.66 -4.96
N VAL A 98 40.79 58.35 -5.57
CA VAL A 98 41.98 59.21 -5.65
C VAL A 98 41.91 60.13 -6.86
N ASN A 99 41.51 59.61 -8.03
CA ASN A 99 41.40 60.37 -9.28
C ASN A 99 39.99 60.93 -9.56
N GLN A 100 38.98 60.52 -8.79
CA GLN A 100 37.56 60.83 -8.99
C GLN A 100 37.04 60.39 -10.37
N LEU A 101 37.41 59.16 -10.76
CA LEU A 101 37.01 58.56 -12.04
C LEU A 101 36.19 57.29 -11.80
N SER A 102 35.16 57.07 -12.61
CA SER A 102 34.33 55.87 -12.57
C SER A 102 34.34 55.13 -13.91
N CYS A 103 34.22 53.81 -13.84
CA CYS A 103 33.99 52.90 -14.95
C CYS A 103 32.78 52.02 -14.60
N THR A 104 31.84 51.87 -15.54
CA THR A 104 30.71 50.95 -15.41
C THR A 104 30.81 49.91 -16.51
N SER A 105 30.73 48.63 -16.13
CA SER A 105 30.91 47.50 -17.03
C SER A 105 29.81 47.48 -18.11
N GLN A 106 30.06 46.75 -19.20
CA GLN A 106 28.96 46.21 -19.98
C GLN A 106 28.16 45.22 -19.09
N PRO A 107 26.85 45.02 -19.33
CA PRO A 107 26.10 43.99 -18.63
C PRO A 107 26.68 42.61 -18.94
N PHE A 108 27.05 41.85 -17.91
CA PHE A 108 27.36 40.42 -18.04
C PHE A 108 26.06 39.64 -17.87
N GLU A 109 25.68 38.84 -18.87
CA GLU A 109 24.41 38.10 -18.85
C GLU A 109 24.63 36.71 -18.22
N ILE A 110 23.88 36.40 -17.15
CA ILE A 110 23.79 35.06 -16.59
C ILE A 110 22.67 34.34 -17.33
N GLU A 111 23.03 33.34 -18.13
CA GLU A 111 22.08 32.42 -18.76
C GLU A 111 22.04 31.09 -18.00
N ILE A 112 20.84 30.54 -17.81
CA ILE A 112 20.62 29.24 -17.16
C ILE A 112 20.02 28.27 -18.16
N PHE A 113 20.49 27.01 -18.16
CA PHE A 113 19.93 25.95 -18.98
C PHE A 113 18.42 25.72 -18.71
N PRO A 114 17.59 25.46 -19.74
CA PRO A 114 16.18 25.14 -19.56
C PRO A 114 15.95 23.94 -18.62
N GLU A 115 15.00 24.09 -17.69
CA GLU A 115 14.74 23.12 -16.62
C GLU A 115 14.06 21.84 -17.15
N VAL A 116 14.72 20.69 -16.94
CA VAL A 116 14.24 19.38 -17.38
C VAL A 116 12.98 18.99 -16.62
N GLN A 117 11.93 18.61 -17.35
CA GLN A 117 10.66 18.14 -16.78
C GLN A 117 10.63 16.60 -16.80
N ILE A 118 10.28 15.98 -15.67
CA ILE A 118 10.18 14.53 -15.53
C ILE A 118 8.69 14.14 -15.48
N LEU A 119 8.25 13.37 -16.47
CA LEU A 119 6.90 12.78 -16.49
C LEU A 119 6.97 11.32 -16.03
N PHE A 120 6.03 10.89 -15.20
CA PHE A 120 5.91 9.49 -14.76
C PHE A 120 4.66 8.81 -15.31
N GLU A 121 4.82 7.59 -15.80
CA GLU A 121 3.75 6.70 -16.26
C GLU A 121 3.83 5.39 -15.46
N GLN A 122 2.85 5.13 -14.60
CA GLN A 122 2.74 3.82 -13.93
C GLN A 122 2.04 2.83 -14.87
N MET A 123 2.87 2.07 -15.60
CA MET A 123 2.44 1.08 -16.60
C MET A 123 1.76 -0.15 -15.97
N GLN A 124 2.10 -0.48 -14.72
CA GLN A 124 1.48 -1.59 -13.99
C GLN A 124 1.20 -1.18 -12.53
N LEU A 125 -0.02 -1.47 -12.09
CA LEU A 125 -0.50 -1.38 -10.71
C LEU A 125 -0.37 -2.75 -10.04
N THR A 126 -0.25 -2.76 -8.72
CA THR A 126 -0.35 -3.96 -7.87
C THR A 126 -1.65 -3.91 -7.04
N CYS A 127 -1.93 -4.95 -6.29
CA CYS A 127 -3.15 -5.15 -5.50
C CYS A 127 -2.80 -5.07 -4.00
N SER A 128 -3.44 -4.17 -3.24
CA SER A 128 -3.06 -3.98 -1.83
C SER A 128 -4.15 -3.36 -0.97
N ASN A 129 -4.14 -3.70 0.32
CA ASN A 129 -4.85 -2.97 1.38
C ASN A 129 -3.83 -2.11 2.14
N SER A 130 -3.73 -0.83 1.74
CA SER A 130 -2.65 0.10 2.16
C SER A 130 -1.25 -0.47 1.87
N ASP A 131 -0.34 -0.39 2.83
CA ASP A 131 1.10 -0.60 2.64
C ASP A 131 1.47 -2.10 2.64
N ASN A 132 0.49 -2.95 2.96
CA ASN A 132 0.56 -4.42 2.88
C ASN A 132 0.37 -4.86 1.43
N ASP A 133 1.34 -4.52 0.59
CA ASP A 133 1.46 -5.00 -0.78
C ASP A 133 1.83 -6.50 -0.80
N ASN A 134 0.96 -7.32 -1.41
CA ASN A 134 1.19 -8.75 -1.55
C ASN A 134 2.11 -9.10 -2.75
N GLY A 135 2.38 -8.15 -3.65
CA GLY A 135 3.09 -8.39 -4.90
C GLY A 135 3.94 -7.20 -5.36
N GLN A 136 5.26 -7.30 -5.15
CA GLN A 136 6.28 -6.44 -5.76
C GLN A 136 6.25 -6.53 -7.29
N THR A 137 5.31 -5.81 -7.92
CA THR A 137 4.95 -5.97 -9.34
C THR A 137 4.71 -4.64 -10.07
N ALA A 138 4.61 -3.52 -9.36
CA ALA A 138 4.32 -2.24 -10.01
C ALA A 138 5.48 -1.80 -10.94
N MET A 139 5.14 -1.30 -12.12
CA MET A 139 6.09 -0.83 -13.14
C MET A 139 5.87 0.65 -13.42
N VAL A 140 6.93 1.44 -13.39
CA VAL A 140 6.89 2.90 -13.57
C VAL A 140 7.97 3.34 -14.56
N ARG A 141 7.55 3.98 -15.64
CA ARG A 141 8.42 4.66 -16.59
C ARG A 141 8.56 6.13 -16.19
N ALA A 142 9.79 6.63 -16.17
CA ALA A 142 10.08 8.05 -16.16
C ALA A 142 10.43 8.50 -17.60
N THR A 143 10.05 9.72 -17.98
CA THR A 143 10.40 10.33 -19.26
C THR A 143 10.81 11.77 -19.03
N ALA A 144 12.11 12.04 -19.21
CA ALA A 144 12.68 13.37 -19.13
C ALA A 144 12.45 14.12 -20.45
N THR A 145 12.01 15.38 -20.36
CA THR A 145 11.75 16.26 -21.50
C THR A 145 12.36 17.64 -21.25
N GLY A 146 12.77 18.32 -22.33
CA GLY A 146 13.57 19.55 -22.29
C GLY A 146 14.48 19.64 -23.52
N GLN A 147 15.28 20.71 -23.61
CA GLN A 147 16.16 20.94 -24.77
C GLN A 147 17.54 20.27 -24.66
N SER A 148 17.88 19.70 -23.50
CA SER A 148 19.23 19.23 -23.14
C SER A 148 19.44 17.71 -23.23
N GLY A 149 18.66 17.00 -24.05
CA GLY A 149 18.82 15.56 -24.24
C GLY A 149 20.14 15.23 -24.98
N PRO A 150 20.76 14.05 -24.76
CA PRO A 150 20.22 12.88 -24.06
C PRO A 150 20.19 12.99 -22.53
N TYR A 151 19.35 12.14 -21.91
CA TYR A 151 19.13 12.09 -20.47
C TYR A 151 19.55 10.74 -19.88
N THR A 152 20.21 10.78 -18.73
CA THR A 152 20.56 9.60 -17.93
C THR A 152 19.65 9.51 -16.70
N TYR A 153 19.22 8.29 -16.35
CA TYR A 153 18.24 8.03 -15.29
C TYR A 153 18.87 7.19 -14.16
N GLN A 154 18.69 7.61 -12.91
CA GLN A 154 19.14 6.90 -11.72
C GLN A 154 18.04 6.91 -10.66
N TRP A 155 17.44 5.74 -10.39
CA TRP A 155 16.41 5.57 -9.35
C TRP A 155 17.05 5.27 -7.99
N ASP A 156 16.58 5.91 -6.91
CA ASP A 156 16.92 5.50 -5.53
C ASP A 156 15.87 4.49 -5.06
N VAL A 157 16.03 3.26 -5.54
CA VAL A 157 15.24 2.07 -5.22
C VAL A 157 16.13 1.05 -4.52
N ARG A 158 15.61 0.40 -3.47
CA ARG A 158 16.35 -0.60 -2.68
C ARG A 158 15.46 -1.83 -2.45
N PRO A 159 15.81 -3.02 -2.99
CA PRO A 159 16.95 -3.31 -3.87
C PRO A 159 16.89 -2.57 -5.22
N THR A 160 17.90 -2.72 -6.07
CA THR A 160 17.91 -2.13 -7.42
C THR A 160 16.87 -2.81 -8.31
N GLN A 161 15.71 -2.19 -8.51
CA GLN A 161 14.60 -2.75 -9.30
C GLN A 161 14.40 -1.96 -10.61
N ILE A 162 15.36 -2.09 -11.53
CA ILE A 162 15.40 -1.38 -12.82
C ILE A 162 15.37 -2.41 -13.96
N ALA A 163 14.64 -2.12 -15.03
CA ALA A 163 14.52 -3.02 -16.18
C ALA A 163 15.88 -3.21 -16.90
N PRO A 164 16.32 -4.45 -17.18
CA PRO A 164 17.53 -4.70 -17.95
C PRO A 164 17.51 -3.99 -19.30
N GLY A 165 18.56 -3.21 -19.60
CA GLY A 165 18.68 -2.44 -20.84
C GLY A 165 17.82 -1.17 -20.93
N ASN A 166 16.97 -0.86 -19.94
CA ASN A 166 16.16 0.37 -19.94
C ASN A 166 16.17 1.08 -18.56
N PRO A 167 17.10 2.03 -18.33
CA PRO A 167 17.20 2.74 -17.05
C PRO A 167 16.02 3.69 -16.77
N SER A 168 15.21 4.02 -17.77
CA SER A 168 14.00 4.85 -17.59
C SER A 168 12.83 4.09 -16.95
N LEU A 169 12.90 2.75 -16.86
CA LEU A 169 11.82 1.89 -16.39
C LEU A 169 12.21 1.20 -15.08
N ALA A 170 11.57 1.61 -13.98
CA ALA A 170 11.57 0.87 -12.73
C ALA A 170 10.48 -0.22 -12.75
N ILE A 171 10.76 -1.34 -12.11
CA ILE A 171 9.90 -2.55 -12.10
C ILE A 171 9.77 -3.09 -10.68
N GLY A 172 8.82 -3.99 -10.43
CA GLY A 172 8.69 -4.67 -9.13
C GLY A 172 8.53 -3.75 -7.91
N LEU A 173 8.16 -2.48 -8.13
CA LEU A 173 7.99 -1.52 -7.06
C LEU A 173 6.82 -1.91 -6.16
N LYS A 174 6.86 -1.46 -4.90
CA LYS A 174 5.76 -1.65 -3.96
C LYS A 174 4.63 -0.65 -4.19
N ALA A 175 3.41 -1.01 -3.82
CA ALA A 175 2.29 -0.07 -3.64
C ALA A 175 2.61 1.03 -2.61
N HIS A 176 1.87 2.15 -2.72
CA HIS A 176 1.73 3.21 -1.71
C HIS A 176 3.04 3.81 -1.17
N GLN A 177 4.13 3.70 -1.94
CA GLN A 177 5.47 4.11 -1.56
C GLN A 177 5.94 5.30 -2.40
N ARG A 178 6.67 6.22 -1.78
CA ARG A 178 7.40 7.27 -2.51
C ARG A 178 8.76 6.74 -2.95
N TYR A 179 9.08 6.94 -4.21
CA TYR A 179 10.36 6.62 -4.82
C TYR A 179 10.96 7.88 -5.44
N ALA A 180 12.28 8.06 -5.32
CA ALA A 180 12.99 9.20 -5.89
C ALA A 180 13.75 8.80 -7.16
N ILE A 181 13.83 9.73 -8.11
CA ILE A 181 14.68 9.62 -9.29
C ILE A 181 15.61 10.84 -9.38
N LYS A 182 16.83 10.59 -9.86
CA LYS A 182 17.78 11.59 -10.32
C LYS A 182 17.89 11.45 -11.84
N VAL A 183 17.67 12.54 -12.56
CA VAL A 183 17.96 12.66 -14.00
C VAL A 183 19.13 13.59 -14.18
N THR A 184 20.07 13.25 -15.08
CA THR A 184 21.18 14.13 -15.47
C THR A 184 21.16 14.32 -16.97
N ASP A 185 21.23 15.57 -17.44
CA ASP A 185 21.23 15.95 -18.85
C ASP A 185 22.63 15.91 -19.48
N GLN A 186 22.76 16.29 -20.76
CA GLN A 186 24.05 16.30 -21.46
C GLN A 186 25.03 17.40 -20.99
N ASN A 187 24.55 18.38 -20.22
CA ASN A 187 25.34 19.48 -19.65
C ASN A 187 25.70 19.23 -18.17
N GLU A 188 25.54 17.98 -17.71
CA GLU A 188 25.68 17.54 -16.31
C GLU A 188 24.67 18.17 -15.32
N CYS A 189 23.63 18.86 -15.80
CA CYS A 189 22.61 19.45 -14.93
C CYS A 189 21.71 18.35 -14.33
N ILE A 190 21.61 18.36 -13.00
CA ILE A 190 20.91 17.34 -12.21
C ILE A 190 19.52 17.82 -11.79
N THR A 191 18.48 17.13 -12.28
CA THR A 191 17.11 17.27 -11.79
C THR A 191 16.76 16.08 -10.89
N ARG A 192 15.92 16.30 -9.87
CA ARG A 192 15.37 15.25 -9.01
C ARG A 192 13.87 15.43 -8.88
N ASP A 193 13.14 14.32 -8.83
CA ASP A 193 11.71 14.31 -8.56
C ASP A 193 11.31 13.00 -7.82
N THR A 194 10.08 12.93 -7.32
CA THR A 194 9.55 11.77 -6.60
C THR A 194 8.21 11.31 -7.16
N PHE A 195 8.10 10.00 -7.40
CA PHE A 195 6.85 9.35 -7.77
C PHE A 195 6.21 8.66 -6.56
N PHE A 196 4.88 8.57 -6.54
CA PHE A 196 4.12 7.80 -5.54
C PHE A 196 3.36 6.69 -6.24
N THR A 197 3.71 5.43 -5.95
CA THR A 197 3.07 4.27 -6.53
C THR A 197 1.63 4.13 -6.05
N ARG A 198 0.71 3.98 -6.99
CA ARG A 198 -0.69 3.63 -6.73
C ARG A 198 -0.85 2.12 -6.77
N ALA A 199 -1.98 1.65 -6.25
CA ALA A 199 -2.43 0.28 -6.34
C ALA A 199 -3.92 0.25 -6.72
N TYR A 200 -4.40 -0.93 -7.10
CA TYR A 200 -5.81 -1.24 -6.98
C TYR A 200 -6.11 -1.67 -5.54
N PRO A 201 -7.22 -1.18 -4.94
CA PRO A 201 -7.72 -1.73 -3.68
C PRO A 201 -8.18 -3.17 -3.88
N ASN A 202 -7.91 -4.01 -2.88
CA ASN A 202 -8.49 -5.35 -2.83
C ASN A 202 -10.00 -5.27 -2.55
N PRO A 203 -10.80 -6.29 -2.93
CA PRO A 203 -12.21 -6.33 -2.57
C PRO A 203 -12.36 -6.47 -1.05
N VAL A 204 -13.47 -5.98 -0.51
CA VAL A 204 -13.91 -6.15 0.88
C VAL A 204 -15.15 -7.03 0.89
N ILE A 205 -15.08 -8.20 1.52
CA ILE A 205 -16.15 -9.21 1.53
C ILE A 205 -16.57 -9.52 2.97
N GLU A 206 -17.88 -9.71 3.19
CA GLU A 206 -18.45 -10.31 4.40
C GLU A 206 -18.96 -11.72 4.05
N VAL A 207 -18.57 -12.74 4.82
CA VAL A 207 -18.83 -14.16 4.52
C VAL A 207 -19.76 -14.78 5.56
N PHE A 208 -20.79 -15.48 5.08
CA PHE A 208 -21.87 -16.05 5.89
C PHE A 208 -21.95 -17.58 5.70
N SER A 209 -22.47 -18.25 6.72
CA SER A 209 -22.87 -19.65 6.66
C SER A 209 -24.18 -19.85 7.39
N ASP A 210 -25.08 -20.66 6.84
CA ASP A 210 -26.30 -21.08 7.51
C ASP A 210 -26.39 -22.63 7.55
N PRO A 211 -26.33 -23.26 8.74
CA PRO A 211 -26.09 -22.68 10.07
C PRO A 211 -24.60 -22.44 10.37
N ASP A 212 -24.30 -21.53 11.29
CA ASP A 212 -22.96 -21.34 11.90
C ASP A 212 -22.47 -22.57 12.71
N THR A 213 -23.37 -23.49 13.07
CA THR A 213 -23.03 -24.77 13.70
C THR A 213 -23.98 -25.84 13.21
N ALA A 214 -23.44 -26.79 12.45
CA ALA A 214 -24.13 -27.97 11.96
C ALA A 214 -23.98 -29.16 12.92
N PHE A 215 -24.77 -30.20 12.67
CA PHE A 215 -24.74 -31.45 13.42
C PHE A 215 -24.73 -32.62 12.44
N ILE A 216 -24.12 -33.75 12.79
CA ILE A 216 -24.09 -34.96 11.91
C ILE A 216 -25.50 -35.45 11.52
N GLN A 217 -26.52 -35.12 12.32
CA GLN A 217 -27.93 -35.39 12.00
C GLN A 217 -28.51 -34.53 10.86
N LYS A 218 -27.98 -33.32 10.65
CA LYS A 218 -28.30 -32.42 9.53
C LYS A 218 -27.01 -31.69 9.10
N PRO A 219 -26.10 -32.39 8.38
CA PRO A 219 -24.72 -31.93 8.12
C PRO A 219 -24.59 -30.89 7.00
N TYR A 220 -25.70 -30.31 6.56
CA TYR A 220 -25.76 -29.37 5.44
C TYR A 220 -25.46 -27.94 5.92
N VAL A 221 -24.56 -27.25 5.23
CA VAL A 221 -24.25 -25.83 5.46
C VAL A 221 -24.31 -25.10 4.13
N ASN A 222 -25.14 -24.06 4.05
CA ASN A 222 -25.18 -23.14 2.93
C ASN A 222 -24.17 -22.01 3.17
N PHE A 223 -23.47 -21.59 2.12
CA PHE A 223 -22.56 -20.44 2.18
C PHE A 223 -23.00 -19.35 1.22
N GLU A 224 -22.79 -18.10 1.62
CA GLU A 224 -22.91 -16.93 0.75
C GLU A 224 -21.95 -15.84 1.20
N TYR A 225 -21.78 -14.84 0.33
CA TYR A 225 -20.98 -13.65 0.65
C TYR A 225 -21.67 -12.38 0.16
N VAL A 226 -21.32 -11.26 0.79
CA VAL A 226 -21.78 -9.92 0.38
C VAL A 226 -20.56 -9.06 0.05
N ASN A 227 -20.54 -8.48 -1.14
CA ASN A 227 -19.54 -7.49 -1.51
C ASN A 227 -19.79 -6.18 -0.73
N LYS A 228 -18.80 -5.75 0.05
CA LYS A 228 -18.77 -4.49 0.83
C LYS A 228 -17.75 -3.48 0.27
N SER A 229 -17.19 -3.79 -0.89
CA SER A 229 -16.25 -2.93 -1.60
C SER A 229 -16.89 -1.61 -2.04
N ALA A 230 -16.04 -0.64 -2.43
CA ALA A 230 -16.51 0.50 -3.23
C ALA A 230 -16.99 0.02 -4.62
N ASP A 231 -17.99 0.71 -5.19
CA ASP A 231 -18.69 0.33 -6.43
C ASP A 231 -17.80 0.07 -7.66
N SER A 232 -16.59 0.61 -7.67
CA SER A 232 -15.58 0.39 -8.73
C SER A 232 -14.95 -1.02 -8.70
N ILE A 233 -15.09 -1.75 -7.60
CA ILE A 233 -14.53 -3.09 -7.40
C ILE A 233 -15.62 -4.14 -7.61
N GLN A 234 -15.66 -4.69 -8.82
CA GLN A 234 -16.60 -5.75 -9.21
C GLN A 234 -15.92 -7.11 -9.05
N ILE A 235 -16.62 -8.06 -8.45
CA ILE A 235 -16.16 -9.45 -8.36
C ILE A 235 -16.41 -10.13 -9.71
N THR A 236 -15.37 -10.74 -10.28
CA THR A 236 -15.38 -11.38 -11.60
C THR A 236 -15.27 -12.90 -11.54
N GLY A 237 -14.98 -13.45 -10.37
CA GLY A 237 -14.98 -14.88 -10.10
C GLY A 237 -14.70 -15.18 -8.64
N GLN A 238 -15.04 -16.39 -8.20
CA GLN A 238 -14.76 -16.88 -6.85
C GLN A 238 -14.60 -18.40 -6.84
N TYR A 239 -13.90 -18.93 -5.83
CA TYR A 239 -13.99 -20.33 -5.45
C TYR A 239 -13.94 -20.50 -3.92
N TRP A 240 -14.50 -21.62 -3.46
CA TRP A 240 -14.54 -22.01 -2.06
C TRP A 240 -13.73 -23.29 -1.82
N GLU A 241 -13.05 -23.39 -0.68
CA GLU A 241 -12.43 -24.61 -0.16
C GLU A 241 -13.01 -24.86 1.24
N MET A 242 -13.65 -26.03 1.47
CA MET A 242 -14.58 -26.21 2.60
C MET A 242 -13.91 -26.54 3.94
N GLY A 243 -12.58 -26.51 3.98
CA GLY A 243 -11.76 -26.87 5.16
C GLY A 243 -11.60 -28.37 5.40
N ASP A 244 -12.09 -29.21 4.48
CA ASP A 244 -11.94 -30.67 4.47
C ASP A 244 -11.22 -31.14 3.19
N GLU A 245 -11.19 -32.46 2.93
CA GLU A 245 -10.54 -33.05 1.75
C GLU A 245 -11.38 -32.94 0.46
N SER A 246 -12.43 -32.09 0.42
CA SER A 246 -13.26 -31.91 -0.77
C SER A 246 -12.53 -31.16 -1.90
N GLN A 247 -13.05 -31.26 -3.11
CA GLN A 247 -12.59 -30.42 -4.23
C GLN A 247 -13.12 -28.99 -4.08
N ARG A 248 -12.39 -28.01 -4.63
CA ARG A 248 -12.81 -26.60 -4.66
C ARG A 248 -14.14 -26.42 -5.39
N VAL A 249 -14.94 -25.44 -4.98
CA VAL A 249 -16.29 -25.20 -5.54
C VAL A 249 -16.39 -23.79 -6.12
N GLU A 250 -16.67 -23.69 -7.43
CA GLU A 250 -16.78 -22.44 -8.19
C GLU A 250 -18.25 -21.97 -8.32
N LEU A 251 -18.99 -21.98 -7.21
CA LEU A 251 -20.38 -21.52 -7.12
C LEU A 251 -20.48 -20.22 -6.32
N GLU A 252 -21.46 -19.38 -6.64
CA GLU A 252 -21.75 -18.14 -5.89
C GLU A 252 -22.25 -18.46 -4.47
N LYS A 253 -23.18 -19.41 -4.36
CA LYS A 253 -23.79 -19.89 -3.10
C LYS A 253 -23.76 -21.42 -3.02
N PRO A 254 -22.65 -22.04 -2.61
CA PRO A 254 -22.56 -23.49 -2.48
C PRO A 254 -23.27 -23.99 -1.21
N MET A 255 -23.80 -25.21 -1.28
CA MET A 255 -24.21 -25.99 -0.11
C MET A 255 -23.22 -27.15 0.04
N HIS A 256 -22.56 -27.24 1.20
CA HIS A 256 -21.65 -28.34 1.53
C HIS A 256 -22.30 -29.35 2.49
N THR A 257 -21.72 -30.55 2.59
CA THR A 257 -22.20 -31.62 3.49
C THR A 257 -21.03 -32.23 4.26
N TYR A 258 -20.90 -31.89 5.55
CA TYR A 258 -19.80 -32.38 6.38
C TYR A 258 -20.05 -33.78 6.94
N THR A 259 -19.26 -34.76 6.52
CA THR A 259 -19.38 -36.16 6.96
C THR A 259 -18.80 -36.44 8.33
N GLU A 260 -18.02 -35.52 8.91
CA GLU A 260 -17.30 -35.74 10.17
C GLU A 260 -17.48 -34.59 11.18
N VAL A 261 -17.30 -34.93 12.47
CA VAL A 261 -17.32 -33.96 13.59
C VAL A 261 -15.98 -33.26 13.68
N GLY A 262 -15.98 -31.93 13.66
CA GLY A 262 -14.78 -31.09 13.71
C GLY A 262 -15.10 -29.59 13.68
N ASP A 263 -14.05 -28.78 13.85
CA ASP A 263 -14.07 -27.34 13.61
C ASP A 263 -13.36 -27.09 12.26
N TYR A 264 -14.10 -26.59 11.26
CA TYR A 264 -13.65 -26.45 9.87
C TYR A 264 -13.37 -24.98 9.55
N LYS A 265 -12.23 -24.70 8.89
CA LYS A 265 -11.90 -23.37 8.37
C LYS A 265 -12.19 -23.32 6.88
N VAL A 266 -13.36 -22.79 6.53
CA VAL A 266 -13.76 -22.55 5.14
C VAL A 266 -12.98 -21.35 4.59
N VAL A 267 -12.51 -21.48 3.36
CA VAL A 267 -11.75 -20.47 2.64
C VAL A 267 -12.57 -20.02 1.42
N LEU A 268 -12.69 -18.70 1.23
CA LEU A 268 -13.26 -18.09 0.04
C LEU A 268 -12.19 -17.23 -0.64
N THR A 269 -11.85 -17.53 -1.88
CA THR A 269 -11.01 -16.66 -2.72
C THR A 269 -11.87 -15.97 -3.74
N VAL A 270 -11.82 -14.63 -3.78
CA VAL A 270 -12.52 -13.79 -4.76
C VAL A 270 -11.53 -13.09 -5.69
N TYR A 271 -11.93 -12.89 -6.95
CA TYR A 271 -11.18 -12.16 -7.98
C TYR A 271 -11.94 -10.91 -8.42
N THR A 272 -11.23 -9.86 -8.83
CA THR A 272 -11.82 -8.58 -9.24
C THR A 272 -11.65 -8.27 -10.73
N ASN A 273 -12.41 -7.28 -11.22
CA ASN A 273 -12.25 -6.66 -12.53
C ASN A 273 -10.87 -6.02 -12.78
N TYR A 274 -10.05 -5.85 -11.74
CA TYR A 274 -8.67 -5.37 -11.82
C TYR A 274 -7.63 -6.50 -11.76
N GLY A 275 -8.06 -7.76 -11.67
CA GLY A 275 -7.18 -8.94 -11.57
C GLY A 275 -6.69 -9.24 -10.15
N CYS A 276 -7.06 -8.42 -9.15
CA CYS A 276 -6.71 -8.65 -7.76
C CYS A 276 -7.50 -9.81 -7.17
N ASP A 277 -6.80 -10.75 -6.53
CA ASP A 277 -7.35 -11.83 -5.73
C ASP A 277 -7.27 -11.50 -4.22
N THR A 278 -8.19 -12.03 -3.41
CA THR A 278 -8.14 -11.92 -1.95
C THR A 278 -8.85 -13.08 -1.27
N VAL A 279 -8.25 -13.55 -0.18
CA VAL A 279 -8.66 -14.73 0.59
C VAL A 279 -9.39 -14.32 1.86
N TYR A 280 -10.52 -14.99 2.11
CA TYR A 280 -11.41 -14.80 3.25
C TYR A 280 -11.61 -16.12 4.01
N PHE A 281 -11.92 -16.04 5.30
CA PHE A 281 -12.10 -17.21 6.16
C PHE A 281 -13.45 -17.17 6.88
N LYS A 282 -14.09 -18.33 6.98
CA LYS A 282 -15.28 -18.56 7.81
C LYS A 282 -15.09 -19.85 8.59
N ASP A 283 -15.10 -19.76 9.92
CA ASP A 283 -15.04 -20.94 10.78
C ASP A 283 -16.45 -21.52 10.97
N VAL A 284 -16.58 -22.84 10.74
CA VAL A 284 -17.83 -23.61 10.81
C VAL A 284 -17.63 -24.77 11.76
N LYS A 285 -18.57 -24.97 12.69
CA LYS A 285 -18.50 -26.08 13.65
C LYS A 285 -19.48 -27.20 13.28
N VAL A 286 -19.01 -28.44 13.31
CA VAL A 286 -19.84 -29.64 13.11
C VAL A 286 -19.79 -30.49 14.38
N MET A 287 -20.91 -30.57 15.09
CA MET A 287 -21.03 -31.29 16.37
C MET A 287 -21.69 -32.67 16.20
N PRO A 288 -21.53 -33.61 17.15
CA PRO A 288 -22.15 -34.94 17.05
C PRO A 288 -23.68 -34.86 17.01
N ILE A 289 -24.28 -34.08 17.92
CA ILE A 289 -25.73 -33.94 18.10
C ILE A 289 -26.07 -32.65 18.84
N ARG A 290 -27.26 -32.09 18.59
CA ARG A 290 -27.90 -31.09 19.44
C ARG A 290 -28.70 -31.82 20.52
N LEU A 291 -28.29 -31.74 21.78
CA LEU A 291 -29.09 -32.30 22.89
C LEU A 291 -30.23 -31.36 23.29
N SER A 292 -31.38 -31.95 23.61
CA SER A 292 -32.48 -31.31 24.33
C SER A 292 -32.44 -31.77 25.79
N ILE A 293 -32.18 -30.83 26.71
CA ILE A 293 -32.08 -31.08 28.14
C ILE A 293 -33.20 -30.27 28.83
N PRO A 294 -34.20 -30.90 29.47
CA PRO A 294 -35.29 -30.18 30.13
C PRO A 294 -34.78 -29.46 31.40
N ASN A 295 -35.40 -28.32 31.70
CA ASN A 295 -35.08 -27.46 32.85
C ASN A 295 -36.02 -27.65 34.06
N ILE A 296 -36.92 -28.63 34.00
CA ILE A 296 -37.87 -28.97 35.06
C ILE A 296 -38.13 -30.48 35.09
N ILE A 297 -38.28 -31.05 36.29
CA ILE A 297 -38.85 -32.38 36.54
C ILE A 297 -39.91 -32.30 37.64
N THR A 298 -40.89 -33.20 37.55
CA THR A 298 -42.03 -33.30 38.47
C THR A 298 -42.15 -34.73 39.00
N PRO A 299 -41.30 -35.15 39.96
CA PRO A 299 -41.29 -36.51 40.50
C PRO A 299 -42.48 -36.74 41.45
N ASN A 300 -43.64 -37.01 40.86
CA ASN A 300 -44.93 -37.25 41.51
C ASN A 300 -45.49 -38.67 41.24
N ASN A 301 -44.81 -39.45 40.39
CA ASN A 301 -45.16 -40.77 39.91
C ASN A 301 -46.46 -40.82 39.06
N ASP A 302 -46.74 -39.79 38.25
CA ASP A 302 -47.80 -39.79 37.23
C ASP A 302 -47.34 -40.28 35.84
N GLY A 303 -46.04 -40.44 35.62
CA GLY A 303 -45.42 -40.86 34.37
C GLY A 303 -44.93 -39.71 33.48
N ILE A 304 -45.12 -38.45 33.88
CA ILE A 304 -44.81 -37.25 33.08
C ILE A 304 -43.73 -36.43 33.79
N ASN A 305 -42.57 -36.30 33.15
CA ASN A 305 -41.40 -35.56 33.65
C ASN A 305 -40.90 -36.02 35.04
N ASP A 306 -41.22 -37.24 35.48
CA ASP A 306 -40.75 -37.84 36.74
C ASP A 306 -39.22 -37.90 36.87
N VAL A 307 -38.51 -38.01 35.74
CA VAL A 307 -37.04 -38.11 35.66
C VAL A 307 -36.48 -37.18 34.59
N LEU A 308 -35.21 -36.79 34.75
CA LEU A 308 -34.46 -36.00 33.78
C LEU A 308 -34.16 -36.85 32.53
N VAL A 309 -35.09 -36.87 31.58
CA VAL A 309 -34.86 -37.49 30.27
C VAL A 309 -34.16 -36.49 29.35
N ILE A 310 -32.90 -36.76 29.02
CA ILE A 310 -32.15 -36.01 28.01
C ILE A 310 -32.37 -36.69 26.65
N THR A 311 -32.74 -35.90 25.65
CA THR A 311 -33.11 -36.39 24.32
C THR A 311 -32.28 -35.73 23.23
N GLU A 312 -32.48 -36.19 22.00
CA GLU A 312 -32.16 -35.42 20.81
C GLU A 312 -33.00 -34.12 20.80
N GLY A 313 -32.44 -33.03 20.29
CA GLY A 313 -33.14 -31.76 20.10
C GLY A 313 -33.30 -31.43 18.61
N PRO A 314 -34.40 -30.78 18.19
CA PRO A 314 -34.60 -30.37 16.80
C PRO A 314 -33.46 -29.46 16.33
N ALA A 315 -32.84 -29.81 15.19
CA ALA A 315 -31.67 -29.10 14.67
C ALA A 315 -31.93 -27.60 14.41
N GLU A 316 -33.18 -27.22 14.09
CA GLU A 316 -33.56 -25.92 13.52
C GLU A 316 -34.39 -25.02 14.45
N LYS A 317 -34.88 -25.52 15.60
CA LYS A 317 -35.80 -24.77 16.47
C LYS A 317 -35.58 -25.07 17.97
N PRO A 318 -34.76 -24.29 18.69
CA PRO A 318 -34.45 -24.55 20.10
C PRO A 318 -35.64 -24.64 21.07
N GLU A 319 -36.81 -24.11 20.68
CA GLU A 319 -38.00 -23.97 21.54
C GLU A 319 -39.06 -25.07 21.34
N GLU A 320 -39.02 -25.83 20.24
CA GLU A 320 -39.94 -26.95 20.00
C GLU A 320 -39.45 -28.23 20.70
N GLY A 321 -39.56 -28.25 22.03
CA GLY A 321 -39.23 -29.41 22.85
C GLY A 321 -40.01 -30.67 22.43
N LEU A 322 -39.33 -31.82 22.40
CA LEU A 322 -39.96 -33.10 22.07
C LEU A 322 -41.08 -33.43 23.07
N LYS A 323 -42.25 -33.76 22.55
CA LYS A 323 -43.34 -34.33 23.36
C LYS A 323 -42.94 -35.75 23.78
N ALA A 324 -42.81 -36.00 25.08
CA ALA A 324 -42.65 -37.34 25.61
C ALA A 324 -43.86 -38.20 25.19
N GLY A 325 -43.61 -39.20 24.32
CA GLY A 325 -44.69 -40.01 23.75
C GLY A 325 -44.31 -40.91 22.56
N SER A 326 -43.23 -40.61 21.83
CA SER A 326 -42.79 -41.41 20.67
C SER A 326 -41.65 -42.39 21.01
N ALA A 327 -41.86 -43.27 21.99
CA ALA A 327 -40.98 -44.43 22.15
C ALA A 327 -41.21 -45.44 21.00
N MET A 328 -40.13 -45.91 20.39
CA MET A 328 -40.11 -47.02 19.41
C MET A 328 -40.85 -46.82 18.06
N GLN A 329 -40.55 -45.70 17.37
CA GLN A 329 -40.53 -45.66 15.89
C GLN A 329 -39.24 -44.96 15.40
N GLU A 330 -39.06 -44.78 14.09
CA GLU A 330 -38.04 -43.87 13.55
C GLU A 330 -38.22 -42.47 14.17
N GLY A 331 -37.19 -41.95 14.84
CA GLY A 331 -37.28 -40.73 15.66
C GLY A 331 -37.59 -40.95 17.15
N GLY A 332 -37.55 -42.20 17.63
CA GLY A 332 -37.59 -42.48 19.07
C GLY A 332 -36.31 -42.05 19.81
N ILE A 333 -36.45 -41.74 21.11
CA ILE A 333 -35.34 -41.28 21.97
C ILE A 333 -34.19 -42.30 21.96
N ARG A 334 -33.06 -41.94 21.35
CA ARG A 334 -31.81 -42.72 21.47
C ARG A 334 -31.09 -42.35 22.77
N PRO A 335 -30.44 -43.31 23.45
CA PRO A 335 -29.63 -43.02 24.63
C PRO A 335 -28.41 -42.19 24.24
N LEU A 336 -27.84 -41.44 25.20
CA LEU A 336 -26.64 -40.62 24.95
C LEU A 336 -25.43 -41.44 24.47
N SER A 337 -25.37 -42.73 24.84
CA SER A 337 -24.39 -43.71 24.37
C SER A 337 -24.44 -44.01 22.87
N ALA A 338 -25.51 -43.60 22.15
CA ALA A 338 -25.56 -43.64 20.69
C ALA A 338 -24.72 -42.53 20.02
N TYR A 339 -24.31 -41.51 20.77
CA TYR A 339 -23.60 -40.32 20.27
C TYR A 339 -22.25 -40.08 20.96
N TYR A 340 -22.12 -40.51 22.21
CA TYR A 340 -20.94 -40.31 23.05
C TYR A 340 -20.47 -41.65 23.65
N LYS A 341 -19.15 -41.84 23.75
CA LYS A 341 -18.52 -43.04 24.33
C LYS A 341 -18.80 -43.18 25.82
N LYS A 342 -18.91 -42.05 26.53
CA LYS A 342 -19.21 -41.94 27.97
C LYS A 342 -19.95 -40.64 28.24
N THR A 343 -20.81 -40.63 29.26
CA THR A 343 -21.42 -39.40 29.77
C THR A 343 -21.30 -39.31 31.28
N ALA A 344 -20.90 -38.16 31.82
CA ALA A 344 -20.82 -37.94 33.26
C ALA A 344 -21.73 -36.77 33.65
N LEU A 345 -22.77 -37.04 34.44
CA LEU A 345 -23.72 -36.05 34.93
C LEU A 345 -23.46 -35.79 36.42
N THR A 346 -23.05 -34.58 36.77
CA THR A 346 -23.00 -34.10 38.15
C THR A 346 -24.12 -33.07 38.35
N ILE A 347 -24.89 -33.20 39.43
CA ILE A 347 -25.95 -32.25 39.82
C ILE A 347 -25.64 -31.68 41.20
N PHE A 348 -25.79 -30.36 41.31
CA PHE A 348 -25.49 -29.55 42.50
C PHE A 348 -26.74 -28.84 43.02
N ASN A 349 -26.85 -28.67 44.33
CA ASN A 349 -27.82 -27.74 44.90
C ASN A 349 -27.35 -26.27 44.81
N ARG A 350 -28.22 -25.33 45.20
CA ARG A 350 -27.94 -23.88 45.20
C ARG A 350 -26.74 -23.43 46.04
N GLN A 351 -26.16 -24.29 46.88
CA GLN A 351 -24.94 -24.02 47.66
C GLN A 351 -23.69 -24.70 47.05
N GLY A 352 -23.78 -25.21 45.81
CA GLY A 352 -22.68 -25.87 45.12
C GLY A 352 -22.30 -27.25 45.67
N ARG A 353 -23.14 -27.85 46.54
CA ARG A 353 -22.93 -29.23 47.01
C ARG A 353 -23.51 -30.20 45.99
N VAL A 354 -22.72 -31.21 45.63
CA VAL A 354 -23.19 -32.36 44.83
C VAL A 354 -24.36 -33.03 45.56
N VAL A 355 -25.42 -33.34 44.80
CA VAL A 355 -26.60 -34.11 45.26
C VAL A 355 -26.82 -35.38 44.42
N TYR A 356 -26.21 -35.48 43.24
CA TYR A 356 -26.19 -36.69 42.41
C TYR A 356 -24.98 -36.66 41.48
N GLU A 357 -24.36 -37.83 41.28
CA GLU A 357 -23.35 -38.08 40.26
C GLU A 357 -23.61 -39.41 39.57
N SER A 358 -23.46 -39.45 38.24
CA SER A 358 -23.31 -40.67 37.46
C SER A 358 -22.16 -40.54 36.46
N SER A 359 -21.45 -41.64 36.24
CA SER A 359 -20.38 -41.79 35.22
C SER A 359 -20.86 -42.43 33.92
N ASP A 360 -22.14 -42.80 33.83
CA ASP A 360 -22.85 -43.08 32.59
C ASP A 360 -24.35 -42.79 32.80
N TYR A 361 -24.85 -41.68 32.27
CA TYR A 361 -26.19 -41.19 32.61
C TYR A 361 -27.29 -41.84 31.75
N ASN A 362 -28.22 -42.54 32.43
CA ASN A 362 -29.19 -43.42 31.79
C ASN A 362 -30.63 -42.87 31.81
N ASN A 363 -30.79 -41.54 31.89
CA ASN A 363 -32.09 -40.85 31.92
C ASN A 363 -33.00 -41.28 33.10
N ASP A 364 -32.39 -41.58 34.25
CA ASP A 364 -32.99 -42.24 35.41
C ASP A 364 -33.10 -41.36 36.67
N TRP A 365 -32.58 -40.12 36.66
CA TRP A 365 -32.59 -39.25 37.84
C TRP A 365 -33.90 -38.48 38.02
N GLY A 366 -34.70 -38.88 39.02
CA GLY A 366 -35.91 -38.20 39.47
C GLY A 366 -35.76 -37.40 40.77
N GLY A 367 -34.55 -37.03 41.18
CA GLY A 367 -34.33 -36.16 42.34
C GLY A 367 -34.85 -36.67 43.70
N LYS A 368 -35.06 -37.99 43.85
CA LYS A 368 -35.68 -38.62 45.04
C LYS A 368 -35.02 -38.20 46.36
N GLY A 369 -35.82 -37.74 47.31
CA GLY A 369 -35.36 -37.30 48.65
C GLY A 369 -34.73 -35.90 48.67
N LEU A 370 -34.82 -35.15 47.57
CA LEU A 370 -34.48 -33.74 47.50
C LEU A 370 -35.76 -32.89 47.63
N SER A 371 -35.61 -31.69 48.19
CA SER A 371 -36.72 -30.73 48.27
C SER A 371 -36.93 -30.01 46.93
N ASP A 372 -38.16 -29.60 46.66
CA ASP A 372 -38.51 -28.66 45.59
C ASP A 372 -37.57 -27.43 45.57
N GLY A 373 -37.17 -27.01 44.37
CA GLY A 373 -36.25 -25.90 44.17
C GLY A 373 -35.34 -26.05 42.96
N VAL A 374 -34.41 -25.11 42.80
CA VAL A 374 -33.48 -25.05 41.67
C VAL A 374 -32.14 -25.72 42.01
N TYR A 375 -31.74 -26.62 41.12
CA TYR A 375 -30.47 -27.34 41.08
C TYR A 375 -29.73 -26.99 39.79
N PHE A 376 -28.44 -27.29 39.74
CA PHE A 376 -27.57 -27.00 38.59
C PHE A 376 -26.91 -28.28 38.11
N TYR A 377 -26.86 -28.50 36.80
CA TYR A 377 -26.22 -29.68 36.22
C TYR A 377 -24.96 -29.32 35.42
N VAL A 378 -24.03 -30.28 35.39
CA VAL A 378 -22.90 -30.32 34.45
C VAL A 378 -22.89 -31.72 33.84
N LEU A 379 -23.22 -31.82 32.56
CA LEU A 379 -23.13 -33.04 31.76
C LEU A 379 -21.86 -32.93 30.90
N LYS A 380 -20.89 -33.80 31.14
CA LYS A 380 -19.68 -33.97 30.32
C LYS A 380 -19.89 -35.16 29.40
N CYS A 381 -19.65 -35.00 28.10
CA CYS A 381 -19.82 -36.03 27.10
C CYS A 381 -18.49 -36.30 26.39
N GLU A 382 -17.97 -37.53 26.48
CA GLU A 382 -16.74 -37.94 25.80
C GLU A 382 -17.09 -38.54 24.44
N GLY A 383 -16.78 -37.83 23.34
CA GLY A 383 -17.18 -38.23 22.00
C GLY A 383 -16.14 -39.06 21.25
N PHE A 384 -16.44 -39.33 19.98
CA PHE A 384 -15.47 -39.96 19.07
C PHE A 384 -14.40 -38.98 18.57
N LYS A 385 -14.74 -37.70 18.42
CA LYS A 385 -13.86 -36.64 17.87
C LYS A 385 -13.83 -35.34 18.70
N SER A 386 -14.94 -34.97 19.36
CA SER A 386 -15.02 -33.85 20.31
C SER A 386 -15.35 -34.34 21.73
N ASN A 387 -15.08 -33.51 22.73
CA ASN A 387 -15.63 -33.63 24.08
C ASN A 387 -16.51 -32.42 24.36
N ASP A 388 -17.78 -32.64 24.69
CA ASP A 388 -18.77 -31.58 24.88
C ASP A 388 -19.12 -31.43 26.37
N VAL A 389 -19.43 -30.22 26.82
CA VAL A 389 -19.82 -29.96 28.22
C VAL A 389 -21.05 -29.06 28.27
N TYR A 390 -22.20 -29.67 28.55
CA TYR A 390 -23.48 -28.99 28.73
C TYR A 390 -23.65 -28.58 30.19
N LYS A 391 -24.19 -27.39 30.43
CA LYS A 391 -24.44 -26.85 31.77
C LYS A 391 -25.77 -26.11 31.78
N GLY A 392 -26.47 -26.14 32.91
CA GLY A 392 -27.74 -25.44 33.05
C GLY A 392 -28.33 -25.58 34.44
N SER A 393 -29.59 -25.19 34.56
CA SER A 393 -30.39 -25.35 35.78
C SER A 393 -31.54 -26.31 35.53
N ILE A 394 -31.90 -27.08 36.57
CA ILE A 394 -33.07 -27.93 36.60
C ILE A 394 -33.87 -27.66 37.87
N THR A 395 -35.17 -27.48 37.71
CA THR A 395 -36.11 -27.24 38.80
C THR A 395 -36.80 -28.55 39.19
N ILE A 396 -36.78 -28.90 40.47
CA ILE A 396 -37.65 -29.95 41.02
C ILE A 396 -38.91 -29.25 41.54
N PHE A 397 -40.09 -29.73 41.15
CA PHE A 397 -41.37 -29.18 41.60
C PHE A 397 -42.38 -30.31 41.86
N GLY A 398 -43.19 -30.18 42.91
CA GLY A 398 -44.24 -31.14 43.24
C GLY A 398 -43.72 -32.49 43.72
N SER A 399 -42.50 -32.55 44.27
CA SER A 399 -41.89 -33.80 44.73
C SER A 399 -42.67 -34.43 45.89
N SER A 400 -43.13 -35.68 45.71
CA SER A 400 -43.83 -36.44 46.75
C SER A 400 -42.83 -37.04 47.77
N ASN A 401 -42.30 -36.18 48.64
CA ASN A 401 -41.44 -36.52 49.79
C ASN A 401 -42.25 -37.10 50.97
#